data_AF-A0A844WUI5-F1
#
_entry.id   AF-A0A844WUI5-F1
#
_cell.length_a   1.000
_cell.length_b   1.000
_cell.length_c   1.000
_cell.angle_alpha   90.00
_cell.angle_beta   90.00
_cell.angle_gamma   90.00
#
_symmetry.space_group_name_H-M   'P 1'
#
loop_
_entity.id
_entity.type
_entity.pdbx_description
1 polymer ?
#
loop_
_entity_poly.entity_id
_entity_poly.type
_entity_poly.pdbx_seq_one_letter_code
_entity_poly.pdbx_strand_id
1 'polypeptide(L)'
;MKKIIIFSVLLANFAFANTTKCDEDSFEEVNVTTFSGSHMNLKYQYCSYSKTEPIDYIGYQLLTIKVDNQLYTYKTNVSDNEYSSRKMFYSKLGVFGIAEADTGNSPLTITYLTIKNNKLFLLGKITFERRMGNIIGEPYIENRSDEANKIIDNIFLLNKKNILREYTLNYYEGFLFILADKFKQNVSKYEINHFLVKLSEYPDLSNFYRQKIFFKDHSLCTYNKNLIEMDAFGCQIGNKQLSICYNYFDKGDLIYRYGNKNKIELELRKEILDQKVLINSLVFKKNIWNYEVNTYPENAGILIKKNDENITFLKCENDSVEPLIFEPIWD
;
A
#
# COMPACT_ATOMS: atom_id res chain seq x y z
N MET A 1 -37.29 26.44 -14.06
CA MET A 1 -36.07 26.65 -14.88
C MET A 1 -34.97 25.73 -14.37
N LYS A 2 -34.60 24.71 -15.14
CA LYS A 2 -33.50 23.78 -14.79
C LYS A 2 -32.19 24.37 -15.30
N LYS A 3 -31.23 24.61 -14.40
CA LYS A 3 -29.86 25.00 -14.77
C LYS A 3 -29.13 23.74 -15.25
N ILE A 4 -28.77 23.72 -16.53
CA ILE A 4 -27.86 22.74 -17.11
C ILE A 4 -26.46 23.32 -16.93
N ILE A 5 -25.59 22.61 -16.20
CA ILE A 5 -24.16 22.88 -16.15
C ILE A 5 -23.53 22.02 -17.24
N ILE A 6 -23.01 22.66 -18.29
CA ILE A 6 -22.26 22.03 -19.38
C ILE A 6 -20.80 22.00 -18.94
N PHE A 7 -20.21 20.81 -18.84
CA PHE A 7 -18.77 20.64 -18.70
C PHE A 7 -18.16 20.56 -20.10
N SER A 8 -17.55 21.66 -20.53
CA SER A 8 -16.85 21.76 -21.80
C SER A 8 -15.44 21.18 -21.66
N VAL A 9 -15.17 20.05 -22.31
CA VAL A 9 -13.81 19.70 -22.73
C VAL A 9 -13.81 19.82 -24.25
N LEU A 10 -13.35 20.97 -24.73
CA LEU A 10 -13.32 21.31 -26.14
C LEU A 10 -11.86 21.38 -26.54
N LEU A 11 -11.40 20.41 -27.32
CA LEU A 11 -10.37 20.64 -28.33
C LEU A 11 -10.73 19.77 -29.53
N ALA A 12 -11.25 20.45 -30.55
CA ALA A 12 -11.33 19.93 -31.90
C ALA A 12 -9.91 19.84 -32.47
N ASN A 13 -9.60 18.72 -33.11
CA ASN A 13 -8.76 18.74 -34.30
C ASN A 13 -9.26 17.69 -35.29
N PHE A 14 -9.32 18.14 -36.53
CA PHE A 14 -9.78 17.45 -37.72
C PHE A 14 -8.99 16.18 -38.02
N ALA A 15 -9.67 15.22 -38.63
CA ALA A 15 -9.19 14.27 -39.63
C ALA A 15 -7.66 14.06 -39.73
N PHE A 16 -7.12 13.24 -38.84
CA PHE A 16 -6.15 12.23 -39.23
C PHE A 16 -6.64 10.93 -38.60
N ALA A 17 -7.28 10.09 -39.43
CA ALA A 17 -7.20 8.65 -39.21
C ALA A 17 -5.72 8.29 -39.39
N ASN A 18 -4.89 8.59 -38.39
CA ASN A 18 -3.62 7.90 -38.26
C ASN A 18 -4.03 6.43 -38.26
N THR A 19 -3.62 5.71 -39.30
CA THR A 19 -3.74 4.26 -39.40
C THR A 19 -2.82 3.66 -38.35
N THR A 20 -3.19 3.83 -37.07
CA THR A 20 -2.57 3.15 -35.94
C THR A 20 -2.98 1.71 -36.07
N LYS A 21 -2.03 0.88 -36.50
CA LYS A 21 -2.20 -0.56 -36.56
C LYS A 21 -2.09 -1.04 -35.10
N CYS A 22 -3.22 -1.13 -34.41
CA CYS A 22 -3.27 -2.00 -33.24
C CYS A 22 -3.05 -3.41 -33.81
N ASP A 23 -2.04 -4.14 -33.31
CA ASP A 23 -1.90 -5.53 -33.72
C ASP A 23 -3.18 -6.25 -33.28
N GLU A 24 -3.98 -6.69 -34.24
CA GLU A 24 -5.25 -7.38 -33.97
C GLU A 24 -4.99 -8.73 -33.27
N ASP A 25 -3.77 -9.25 -33.37
CA ASP A 25 -3.34 -10.53 -32.81
C ASP A 25 -2.63 -10.40 -31.45
N SER A 26 -2.32 -9.19 -30.96
CA SER A 26 -1.67 -8.97 -29.65
C SER A 26 -2.60 -8.29 -28.66
N PHE A 27 -3.60 -9.05 -28.20
CA PHE A 27 -4.46 -8.66 -27.09
C PHE A 27 -4.51 -9.74 -26.01
N GLU A 28 -4.69 -9.30 -24.77
CA GLU A 28 -4.96 -10.18 -23.64
C GLU A 28 -6.45 -10.06 -23.28
N GLU A 29 -7.16 -11.19 -23.27
CA GLU A 29 -8.51 -11.26 -22.75
C GLU A 29 -8.52 -11.93 -21.38
N VAL A 30 -9.13 -11.25 -20.41
CA VAL A 30 -9.26 -11.75 -19.04
C VAL A 30 -10.73 -11.77 -18.65
N ASN A 31 -11.20 -12.97 -18.30
CA ASN A 31 -12.51 -13.15 -17.69
C ASN A 31 -12.37 -13.21 -16.17
N VAL A 32 -13.13 -12.38 -15.47
CA VAL A 32 -13.06 -12.21 -14.03
C VAL A 32 -14.41 -12.49 -13.42
N THR A 33 -14.46 -13.42 -12.48
CA THR A 33 -15.61 -13.61 -11.59
C THR A 33 -15.30 -12.95 -10.25
N THR A 34 -16.11 -11.96 -9.87
CA THR A 34 -16.01 -11.30 -8.56
C THR A 34 -16.48 -12.22 -7.44
N PHE A 35 -16.15 -11.91 -6.19
CA PHE A 35 -16.71 -12.63 -5.03
C PHE A 35 -18.24 -12.52 -4.93
N SER A 36 -18.84 -11.49 -5.53
CA SER A 36 -20.30 -11.35 -5.65
C SER A 36 -20.89 -12.20 -6.79
N GLY A 37 -20.07 -12.95 -7.54
CA GLY A 37 -20.50 -13.79 -8.65
C GLY A 37 -20.71 -13.05 -9.98
N SER A 38 -20.36 -11.77 -10.05
CA SER A 38 -20.46 -10.97 -11.27
C SER A 38 -19.35 -11.34 -12.25
N HIS A 39 -19.67 -11.44 -13.54
CA HIS A 39 -18.71 -11.78 -14.59
C HIS A 39 -18.33 -10.53 -15.38
N MET A 40 -17.03 -10.34 -15.60
CA MET A 40 -16.49 -9.22 -16.37
C MET A 40 -15.50 -9.75 -17.39
N ASN A 41 -15.61 -9.26 -18.63
CA ASN A 41 -14.65 -9.58 -19.68
C ASN A 41 -13.83 -8.33 -19.97
N LEU A 42 -12.51 -8.47 -19.82
CA LEU A 42 -11.54 -7.42 -20.05
C LEU A 42 -10.76 -7.77 -21.30
N LYS A 43 -10.56 -6.79 -22.19
CA LYS A 43 -9.68 -6.91 -23.34
C LYS A 43 -8.64 -5.81 -23.29
N TYR A 44 -7.38 -6.21 -23.20
CA TYR A 44 -6.23 -5.33 -23.20
C TYR A 44 -5.53 -5.40 -24.55
N GLN A 45 -5.26 -4.25 -25.19
CA GLN A 45 -4.63 -4.20 -26.49
C GLN A 45 -3.55 -3.12 -26.53
N TYR A 46 -2.38 -3.44 -27.08
CA TYR A 46 -1.32 -2.47 -27.33
C TYR A 46 -1.38 -1.99 -28.80
N CYS A 47 -1.21 -0.69 -28.99
CA CYS A 47 -1.24 -0.04 -30.29
C CYS A 47 -0.01 0.85 -30.43
N SER A 48 0.88 0.54 -31.37
CA SER A 48 2.07 1.35 -31.61
C SER A 48 1.73 2.63 -32.38
N TYR A 49 2.48 3.71 -32.11
CA TYR A 49 2.48 4.89 -32.97
C TYR A 49 3.35 4.62 -34.20
N SER A 50 2.98 5.18 -35.35
CA SER A 50 3.81 5.12 -36.55
C SER A 50 5.11 5.91 -36.32
N LYS A 51 6.26 5.35 -36.73
CA LYS A 51 7.65 5.84 -36.55
C LYS A 51 7.97 7.31 -36.94
N THR A 52 7.00 8.10 -37.36
CA THR A 52 7.17 9.46 -37.89
C THR A 52 6.76 10.59 -36.95
N GLU A 53 6.29 10.30 -35.73
CA GLU A 53 5.94 11.35 -34.76
C GLU A 53 7.10 11.65 -33.79
N PRO A 54 7.44 12.93 -33.53
CA PRO A 54 8.49 13.31 -32.58
C PRO A 54 7.89 13.33 -31.18
N ILE A 55 7.78 12.18 -30.52
CA ILE A 55 7.11 12.11 -29.21
C ILE A 55 7.80 11.08 -28.32
N ASP A 56 7.93 11.40 -27.02
CA ASP A 56 8.38 10.52 -25.93
C ASP A 56 7.55 9.21 -25.76
N TYR A 57 6.62 8.91 -26.68
CA TYR A 57 5.67 7.80 -26.62
C TYR A 57 5.76 6.86 -27.83
N ILE A 58 5.91 5.55 -27.58
CA ILE A 58 5.96 4.48 -28.59
C ILE A 58 4.61 3.93 -29.00
N GLY A 59 3.58 4.22 -28.21
CA GLY A 59 2.24 3.70 -28.47
C GLY A 59 1.24 4.08 -27.41
N TYR A 60 0.15 3.34 -27.37
CA TYR A 60 -0.90 3.43 -26.37
C TYR A 60 -1.48 2.05 -26.05
N GLN A 61 -2.01 1.89 -24.85
CA GLN A 61 -2.78 0.72 -24.43
C GLN A 61 -4.26 1.08 -24.39
N LEU A 62 -5.08 0.15 -24.86
CA LEU A 62 -6.53 0.18 -24.75
C LEU A 62 -6.98 -0.89 -23.77
N LEU A 63 -7.72 -0.49 -22.74
CA LEU A 63 -8.49 -1.42 -21.90
C LEU A 63 -9.96 -1.29 -22.27
N THR A 64 -10.53 -2.38 -22.72
CA THR A 64 -11.96 -2.50 -22.99
C THR A 64 -12.60 -3.38 -21.93
N ILE A 65 -13.57 -2.84 -21.20
CA ILE A 65 -14.33 -3.53 -20.16
C ILE A 65 -15.72 -3.79 -20.72
N LYS A 66 -16.06 -5.06 -20.90
CA LYS A 66 -17.42 -5.49 -21.25
C LYS A 66 -18.13 -6.00 -19.99
N VAL A 67 -19.23 -5.35 -19.67
CA VAL A 67 -20.10 -5.71 -18.55
C VAL A 67 -21.49 -5.87 -19.11
N ASP A 68 -21.99 -7.11 -19.11
CA ASP A 68 -23.24 -7.48 -19.79
C ASP A 68 -23.27 -6.95 -21.25
N ASN A 69 -24.15 -5.98 -21.52
CA ASN A 69 -24.36 -5.35 -22.82
C ASN A 69 -23.67 -3.99 -22.99
N GLN A 70 -22.83 -3.57 -22.05
CA GLN A 70 -22.13 -2.27 -22.11
C GLN A 70 -20.62 -2.45 -22.29
N LEU A 71 -20.03 -1.53 -23.04
CA LEU A 71 -18.61 -1.50 -23.37
C LEU A 71 -18.01 -0.18 -22.91
N TYR A 72 -16.89 -0.26 -22.20
CA TYR A 72 -16.12 0.90 -21.77
C TYR A 72 -14.70 0.78 -22.26
N THR A 73 -14.18 1.80 -22.94
CA THR A 73 -12.81 1.78 -23.46
C THR A 73 -12.00 2.91 -22.84
N TYR A 74 -10.85 2.54 -22.28
CA TYR A 74 -9.85 3.45 -21.72
C TYR A 74 -8.61 3.42 -22.59
N LYS A 75 -8.08 4.61 -22.92
CA LYS A 75 -6.83 4.77 -23.67
C LYS A 75 -5.76 5.39 -22.77
N THR A 76 -4.56 4.82 -22.80
CA THR A 76 -3.39 5.41 -22.15
C THR A 76 -2.17 5.37 -23.07
N ASN A 77 -1.37 6.44 -23.10
CA ASN A 77 -0.12 6.45 -23.88
C ASN A 77 0.97 5.66 -23.15
N VAL A 78 1.93 5.12 -23.89
CA VAL A 78 3.07 4.32 -23.41
C VAL A 78 4.37 4.96 -23.89
N SER A 79 5.27 5.28 -22.97
CA SER A 79 6.54 5.96 -23.27
C SER A 79 7.64 5.02 -23.75
N ASP A 80 8.54 5.51 -24.63
CA ASP A 80 9.68 4.75 -25.20
C ASP A 80 10.66 4.29 -24.10
N ASN A 81 10.65 4.98 -22.96
CA ASN A 81 11.61 4.77 -21.88
C ASN A 81 11.08 3.88 -20.74
N GLU A 82 9.99 3.10 -20.93
CA GLU A 82 9.28 2.35 -19.85
C GLU A 82 8.74 3.21 -18.68
N TYR A 83 8.98 4.52 -18.69
CA TYR A 83 8.86 5.42 -17.55
C TYR A 83 7.46 6.01 -17.26
N SER A 84 6.49 5.91 -18.18
CA SER A 84 5.08 6.22 -17.90
C SER A 84 4.31 4.94 -17.59
N SER A 85 4.53 4.40 -16.40
CA SER A 85 3.93 3.13 -15.97
C SER A 85 2.48 3.32 -15.52
N ARG A 86 1.60 3.71 -16.45
CA ARG A 86 0.16 3.67 -16.22
C ARG A 86 -0.30 2.22 -16.23
N LYS A 87 -0.42 1.62 -15.04
CA LYS A 87 -0.83 0.23 -14.86
C LYS A 87 -2.31 0.16 -14.54
N MET A 88 -3.07 -0.55 -15.36
CA MET A 88 -4.45 -0.88 -15.05
C MET A 88 -4.50 -2.20 -14.30
N PHE A 89 -5.42 -2.33 -13.35
CA PHE A 89 -5.66 -3.57 -12.63
C PHE A 89 -7.15 -3.77 -12.37
N TYR A 90 -7.52 -5.02 -12.14
CA TYR A 90 -8.86 -5.42 -11.76
C TYR A 90 -8.79 -6.33 -10.53
N SER A 91 -9.88 -6.39 -9.79
CA SER A 91 -9.95 -7.08 -8.51
C SER A 91 -11.12 -8.05 -8.48
N LYS A 92 -10.94 -9.21 -7.82
CA LYS A 92 -12.06 -10.09 -7.43
C LYS A 92 -13.06 -9.40 -6.49
N LEU A 93 -12.70 -8.24 -5.93
CA LEU A 93 -13.59 -7.38 -5.15
C LEU A 93 -14.61 -6.60 -6.01
N GLY A 94 -14.55 -6.70 -7.34
CA GLY A 94 -15.42 -5.92 -8.23
C GLY A 94 -14.97 -4.46 -8.38
N VAL A 95 -13.69 -4.21 -8.17
CA VAL A 95 -13.04 -2.91 -8.32
C VAL A 95 -12.02 -2.98 -9.44
N PHE A 96 -11.94 -1.92 -10.22
CA PHE A 96 -10.90 -1.71 -11.21
C PHE A 96 -10.17 -0.41 -10.89
N GLY A 97 -8.89 -0.39 -11.20
CA GLY A 97 -8.09 0.79 -10.93
C GLY A 97 -7.09 1.09 -12.02
N ILE A 98 -6.75 2.37 -12.08
CA ILE A 98 -5.72 2.93 -12.94
C ILE A 98 -4.68 3.53 -12.01
N ALA A 99 -3.51 2.91 -11.96
CA ALA A 99 -2.35 3.39 -11.22
C ALA A 99 -1.44 4.16 -12.19
N GLU A 100 -1.12 5.40 -11.87
CA GLU A 100 -0.26 6.29 -12.64
C GLU A 100 0.96 6.63 -11.78
N ALA A 101 2.16 6.33 -12.27
CA ALA A 101 3.41 6.70 -11.63
C ALA A 101 4.45 7.08 -12.69
N ASP A 102 4.91 8.33 -12.66
CA ASP A 102 5.80 8.90 -13.67
C ASP A 102 7.30 8.77 -13.29
N THR A 103 7.75 7.60 -12.83
CA THR A 103 9.10 7.25 -12.30
C THR A 103 9.35 7.42 -10.80
N GLY A 104 10.49 6.90 -10.30
CA GLY A 104 10.77 6.56 -8.89
C GLY A 104 10.41 7.57 -7.79
N ASN A 105 10.44 8.88 -8.05
CA ASN A 105 10.03 9.91 -7.08
C ASN A 105 8.69 10.58 -7.43
N SER A 106 8.11 10.23 -8.57
CA SER A 106 6.85 10.79 -9.02
C SER A 106 5.70 10.23 -8.18
N PRO A 107 4.66 11.05 -7.93
CA PRO A 107 3.53 10.62 -7.13
C PRO A 107 2.88 9.36 -7.71
N LEU A 108 2.53 8.41 -6.83
CA LEU A 108 1.67 7.29 -7.21
C LEU A 108 0.22 7.75 -7.07
N THR A 109 -0.49 7.82 -8.18
CA THR A 109 -1.92 8.12 -8.21
C THR A 109 -2.69 6.87 -8.58
N ILE A 110 -3.68 6.48 -7.78
CA ILE A 110 -4.55 5.35 -8.06
C ILE A 110 -5.99 5.83 -8.12
N THR A 111 -6.61 5.70 -9.28
CA THR A 111 -8.04 5.96 -9.47
C THR A 111 -8.80 4.64 -9.36
N TYR A 112 -9.75 4.56 -8.43
CA TYR A 112 -10.60 3.39 -8.22
C TYR A 112 -11.99 3.60 -8.76
N LEU A 113 -12.50 2.57 -9.41
CA LEU A 113 -13.80 2.57 -10.04
C LEU A 113 -14.47 1.22 -9.78
N THR A 114 -15.80 1.20 -9.85
CA THR A 114 -16.61 -0.02 -9.77
C THR A 114 -17.77 0.04 -10.75
N ILE A 115 -18.50 -1.06 -10.91
CA ILE A 115 -19.74 -1.09 -11.68
C ILE A 115 -20.91 -0.95 -10.71
N LYS A 116 -21.79 -0.01 -11.01
CA LYS A 116 -23.06 0.17 -10.30
C LYS A 116 -24.17 0.46 -11.29
N ASN A 117 -25.26 -0.29 -11.22
CA ASN A 117 -26.40 -0.17 -12.13
C ASN A 117 -25.95 -0.23 -13.61
N ASN A 118 -25.05 -1.16 -13.91
CA ASN A 118 -24.39 -1.35 -15.21
C ASN A 118 -23.58 -0.15 -15.71
N LYS A 119 -23.31 0.84 -14.85
CA LYS A 119 -22.50 2.03 -15.15
C LYS A 119 -21.19 2.01 -14.39
N LEU A 120 -20.12 2.50 -15.01
CA LEU A 120 -18.89 2.77 -14.26
C LEU A 120 -19.12 3.91 -13.27
N PHE A 121 -18.67 3.69 -12.05
CA PHE A 121 -18.84 4.59 -10.92
C PHE A 121 -17.46 4.84 -10.29
N LEU A 122 -17.11 6.11 -10.10
CA LEU A 122 -15.86 6.51 -9.45
C LEU A 122 -15.97 6.31 -7.94
N LEU A 123 -15.13 5.43 -7.40
CA LEU A 123 -15.02 5.20 -5.96
C LEU A 123 -14.13 6.26 -5.29
N GLY A 124 -13.12 6.75 -5.99
CA GLY A 124 -12.23 7.78 -5.50
C GLY A 124 -10.85 7.67 -6.12
N LYS A 125 -10.00 8.64 -5.77
CA LYS A 125 -8.63 8.69 -6.22
C LYS A 125 -7.71 8.93 -5.03
N ILE A 126 -6.63 8.15 -4.94
CA ILE A 126 -5.63 8.25 -3.88
C ILE A 126 -4.30 8.62 -4.53
N THR A 127 -3.66 9.67 -4.04
CA THR A 127 -2.33 10.09 -4.49
C THR A 127 -1.35 10.04 -3.32
N PHE A 128 -0.22 9.38 -3.53
CA PHE A 128 0.90 9.30 -2.60
C PHE A 128 2.10 10.06 -3.16
N GLU A 129 2.78 10.83 -2.33
CA GLU A 129 4.16 11.22 -2.62
C GLU A 129 5.04 9.93 -2.63
N ARG A 130 6.08 9.88 -3.47
CA ARG A 130 7.04 8.78 -3.47
C ARG A 130 8.47 9.24 -3.32
N ARG A 131 9.31 8.37 -2.77
CA ARG A 131 10.77 8.49 -2.82
C ARG A 131 11.39 7.13 -3.08
N MET A 132 12.24 7.06 -4.10
CA MET A 132 12.92 5.83 -4.53
C MET A 132 11.96 4.63 -4.69
N GLY A 133 10.75 4.89 -5.20
CA GLY A 133 9.72 3.87 -5.41
C GLY A 133 8.78 3.61 -4.22
N ASN A 134 8.99 4.21 -3.05
CA ASN A 134 8.21 3.91 -1.85
C ASN A 134 7.23 5.03 -1.51
N ILE A 135 6.06 4.68 -0.97
CA ILE A 135 5.12 5.69 -0.49
C ILE A 135 5.69 6.47 0.70
N ILE A 136 5.51 7.79 0.65
CA ILE A 136 5.92 8.68 1.72
C ILE A 136 4.76 9.60 2.10
N GLY A 137 4.68 9.95 3.39
CA GLY A 137 3.70 10.91 3.88
C GLY A 137 2.28 10.37 4.01
N GLU A 138 1.32 11.30 4.11
CA GLU A 138 -0.11 11.00 4.12
C GLU A 138 -0.65 11.00 2.69
N PRO A 139 -1.63 10.13 2.36
CA PRO A 139 -2.30 10.18 1.07
C PRO A 139 -3.14 11.43 0.93
N TYR A 140 -3.14 11.99 -0.29
CA TYR A 140 -4.16 12.92 -0.73
C TYR A 140 -5.31 12.15 -1.37
N ILE A 141 -6.54 12.38 -0.92
CA ILE A 141 -7.74 11.65 -1.36
C ILE A 141 -8.70 12.62 -2.06
N GLU A 142 -9.07 12.30 -3.29
CA GLU A 142 -9.99 13.09 -4.11
C GLU A 142 -11.26 12.32 -4.46
N ASN A 143 -12.29 13.08 -4.85
CA ASN A 143 -13.56 12.56 -5.38
C ASN A 143 -14.27 11.58 -4.44
N ARG A 144 -14.14 11.83 -3.13
CA ARG A 144 -14.81 11.05 -2.08
C ARG A 144 -16.26 11.51 -1.94
N SER A 145 -17.19 10.57 -1.96
CA SER A 145 -18.61 10.80 -1.70
C SER A 145 -19.13 9.81 -0.66
N ASP A 146 -20.19 10.18 0.07
CA ASP A 146 -20.84 9.28 1.03
C ASP A 146 -21.30 7.98 0.38
N GLU A 147 -21.70 8.05 -0.88
CA GLU A 147 -22.09 6.90 -1.68
C GLU A 147 -20.91 6.00 -1.99
N ALA A 148 -19.77 6.57 -2.40
CA ALA A 148 -18.55 5.81 -2.61
C ALA A 148 -18.07 5.14 -1.31
N ASN A 149 -18.06 5.86 -0.19
CA ASN A 149 -17.68 5.30 1.12
C ASN A 149 -18.58 4.11 1.50
N LYS A 150 -19.89 4.23 1.32
CA LYS A 150 -20.84 3.12 1.57
C LYS A 150 -20.55 1.91 0.68
N ILE A 151 -20.20 2.12 -0.58
CA ILE A 151 -19.86 1.02 -1.49
C ILE A 151 -18.57 0.33 -1.04
N ILE A 152 -17.52 1.07 -0.71
CA ILE A 152 -16.23 0.51 -0.27
C ILE A 152 -16.38 -0.21 1.08
N ASP A 153 -17.10 0.38 2.04
CA ASP A 153 -17.42 -0.25 3.31
C ASP A 153 -18.20 -1.56 3.10
N ASN A 154 -19.18 -1.59 2.18
CA ASN A 154 -19.92 -2.81 1.84
C ASN A 154 -19.03 -3.87 1.18
N ILE A 155 -18.15 -3.48 0.25
CA ILE A 155 -17.17 -4.38 -0.36
C ILE A 155 -16.31 -5.01 0.73
N PHE A 156 -15.81 -4.22 1.68
CA PHE A 156 -15.04 -4.73 2.81
C PHE A 156 -15.88 -5.69 3.67
N LEU A 157 -17.07 -5.29 4.12
CA LEU A 157 -17.89 -6.08 5.03
C LEU A 157 -18.27 -7.44 4.43
N LEU A 158 -18.68 -7.47 3.16
CA LEU A 158 -19.08 -8.71 2.46
C LEU A 158 -17.89 -9.64 2.20
N ASN A 159 -16.70 -9.09 2.01
CA ASN A 159 -15.51 -9.85 1.63
C ASN A 159 -14.45 -9.91 2.73
N LYS A 160 -14.79 -9.53 3.96
CA LYS A 160 -13.85 -9.33 5.07
C LYS A 160 -12.94 -10.54 5.28
N LYS A 161 -13.52 -11.75 5.31
CA LYS A 161 -12.78 -13.01 5.47
C LYS A 161 -11.75 -13.22 4.34
N ASN A 162 -12.13 -12.94 3.08
CA ASN A 162 -11.25 -13.08 1.93
C ASN A 162 -10.13 -12.03 1.97
N ILE A 163 -10.48 -10.76 2.20
CA ILE A 163 -9.55 -9.63 2.28
C ILE A 163 -8.51 -9.85 3.38
N LEU A 164 -8.92 -10.35 4.54
CA LEU A 164 -8.03 -10.50 5.69
C LEU A 164 -7.30 -11.85 5.73
N ARG A 165 -7.76 -12.88 5.00
CA ARG A 165 -7.19 -14.24 5.08
C ARG A 165 -6.96 -14.88 3.73
N GLU A 166 -8.02 -15.19 2.97
CA GLU A 166 -7.94 -16.18 1.88
C GLU A 166 -7.42 -15.63 0.55
N TYR A 167 -7.60 -14.34 0.28
CA TYR A 167 -7.37 -13.77 -1.06
C TYR A 167 -6.10 -12.92 -1.15
N THR A 168 -5.03 -13.37 -1.81
CA THR A 168 -3.82 -12.55 -2.01
C THR A 168 -4.17 -11.21 -2.67
N LEU A 169 -3.94 -10.12 -1.93
CA LEU A 169 -4.18 -8.76 -2.43
C LEU A 169 -2.94 -8.33 -3.22
N ASN A 170 -3.14 -7.75 -4.39
CA ASN A 170 -2.05 -7.04 -5.04
C ASN A 170 -1.78 -5.69 -4.36
N TYR A 171 -0.62 -5.10 -4.66
CA TYR A 171 -0.18 -3.82 -4.10
C TYR A 171 -1.26 -2.72 -4.15
N TYR A 172 -1.94 -2.57 -5.29
CA TYR A 172 -2.95 -1.53 -5.46
C TYR A 172 -4.28 -1.85 -4.74
N GLU A 173 -4.71 -3.11 -4.74
CA GLU A 173 -5.87 -3.52 -3.93
C GLU A 173 -5.67 -3.23 -2.45
N GLY A 174 -4.43 -3.36 -1.97
CA GLY A 174 -4.09 -3.05 -0.59
C GLY A 174 -4.36 -1.59 -0.20
N PHE A 175 -4.28 -0.63 -1.12
CA PHE A 175 -4.59 0.78 -0.84
C PHE A 175 -6.09 1.11 -0.84
N LEU A 176 -6.94 0.27 -1.45
CA LEU A 176 -8.39 0.52 -1.57
C LEU A 176 -9.03 0.83 -0.22
N PHE A 177 -8.63 0.12 0.83
CA PHE A 177 -9.24 0.22 2.16
C PHE A 177 -8.85 1.48 2.95
N ILE A 178 -7.94 2.31 2.43
CA ILE A 178 -7.72 3.66 2.94
C ILE A 178 -8.95 4.54 2.71
N LEU A 179 -9.74 4.26 1.67
CA LEU A 179 -10.97 4.97 1.36
C LEU A 179 -12.16 4.54 2.24
N ALA A 180 -12.01 3.49 3.06
CA ALA A 180 -13.08 2.94 3.88
C ALA A 180 -13.06 3.56 5.29
N ASP A 181 -14.08 4.35 5.64
CA ASP A 181 -14.18 4.98 6.97
C ASP A 181 -14.35 3.94 8.09
N LYS A 182 -15.11 2.87 7.80
CA LYS A 182 -15.45 1.87 8.82
C LYS A 182 -14.49 0.69 8.87
N PHE A 183 -13.52 0.62 7.96
CA PHE A 183 -12.54 -0.46 7.94
C PHE A 183 -11.82 -0.56 9.28
N LYS A 184 -11.29 0.55 9.81
CA LYS A 184 -10.52 0.56 11.06
C LYS A 184 -11.34 0.13 12.29
N GLN A 185 -12.65 0.42 12.29
CA GLN A 185 -13.53 0.20 13.45
C GLN A 185 -14.01 -1.25 13.57
N ASN A 186 -13.94 -2.02 12.48
CA ASN A 186 -14.54 -3.36 12.40
C ASN A 186 -13.51 -4.49 12.28
N VAL A 187 -12.24 -4.22 12.54
CA VAL A 187 -11.15 -5.21 12.42
C VAL A 187 -10.60 -5.49 13.81
N SER A 188 -10.64 -6.75 14.23
CA SER A 188 -10.03 -7.18 15.50
C SER A 188 -8.50 -7.19 15.42
N LYS A 189 -7.82 -7.19 16.57
CA LYS A 189 -6.35 -7.28 16.62
C LYS A 189 -5.80 -8.47 15.85
N TYR A 190 -6.40 -9.65 16.02
CA TYR A 190 -5.99 -10.85 15.30
C TYR A 190 -6.07 -10.65 13.78
N GLU A 191 -7.14 -10.00 13.32
CA GLU A 191 -7.33 -9.68 11.90
C GLU A 191 -6.36 -8.61 11.39
N ILE A 192 -6.05 -7.58 12.20
CA ILE A 192 -5.01 -6.59 11.89
C ILE A 192 -3.67 -7.29 11.67
N ASN A 193 -3.28 -8.18 12.59
CA ASN A 193 -2.01 -8.90 12.50
C ASN A 193 -1.94 -9.75 11.23
N HIS A 194 -3.01 -10.49 10.91
CA HIS A 194 -3.09 -11.25 9.67
C HIS A 194 -2.99 -10.38 8.42
N PHE A 195 -3.66 -9.23 8.41
CA PHE A 195 -3.62 -8.30 7.31
C PHE A 195 -2.21 -7.68 7.12
N LEU A 196 -1.56 -7.27 8.20
CA LEU A 196 -0.21 -6.71 8.14
C LEU A 196 0.85 -7.73 7.70
N VAL A 197 0.74 -8.99 8.17
CA VAL A 197 1.60 -10.09 7.71
C VAL A 197 1.39 -10.35 6.22
N LYS A 198 0.14 -10.33 5.75
CA LYS A 198 -0.15 -10.50 4.33
C LYS A 198 0.39 -9.36 3.48
N LEU A 199 0.36 -8.13 4.00
CA LEU A 199 0.97 -6.98 3.33
C LEU A 199 2.49 -6.96 3.45
N SER A 200 3.15 -7.90 4.15
CA SER A 200 4.62 -7.85 4.31
C SER A 200 5.37 -8.00 2.98
N GLU A 201 4.74 -8.60 1.96
CA GLU A 201 5.25 -8.61 0.57
C GLU A 201 5.37 -7.19 -0.03
N TYR A 202 4.71 -6.21 0.59
CA TYR A 202 4.75 -4.79 0.25
C TYR A 202 5.13 -3.98 1.49
N PRO A 203 6.42 -3.96 1.87
CA PRO A 203 6.86 -3.44 3.17
C PRO A 203 6.40 -1.99 3.42
N ASP A 204 6.50 -1.11 2.43
CA ASP A 204 6.09 0.29 2.51
C ASP A 204 4.59 0.44 2.84
N LEU A 205 3.73 -0.35 2.19
CA LEU A 205 2.29 -0.39 2.42
C LEU A 205 1.94 -0.98 3.80
N SER A 206 2.58 -2.08 4.19
CA SER A 206 2.36 -2.67 5.51
C SER A 206 2.71 -1.69 6.62
N ASN A 207 3.84 -0.99 6.47
CA ASN A 207 4.28 0.02 7.42
C ASN A 207 3.38 1.26 7.43
N PHE A 208 2.83 1.67 6.29
CA PHE A 208 1.81 2.71 6.24
C PHE A 208 0.57 2.31 7.06
N TYR A 209 0.03 1.11 6.86
CA TYR A 209 -1.10 0.63 7.66
C TYR A 209 -0.77 0.53 9.14
N ARG A 210 0.42 0.05 9.49
CA ARG A 210 0.90 0.00 10.87
C ARG A 210 0.92 1.39 11.52
N GLN A 211 1.71 2.31 10.97
CA GLN A 211 1.99 3.60 11.61
C GLN A 211 0.86 4.63 11.47
N LYS A 212 0.05 4.55 10.40
CA LYS A 212 -0.96 5.57 10.07
C LYS A 212 -2.39 5.12 10.28
N ILE A 213 -2.64 3.81 10.28
CA ILE A 213 -3.99 3.26 10.31
C ILE A 213 -4.31 2.57 11.64
N PHE A 214 -3.57 1.52 12.01
CA PHE A 214 -3.94 0.65 13.14
C PHE A 214 -3.26 1.01 14.46
N PHE A 215 -1.97 1.32 14.40
CA PHE A 215 -1.14 1.67 15.58
C PHE A 215 -0.71 3.12 15.50
N LYS A 216 -1.59 3.95 14.94
CA LYS A 216 -1.40 5.39 14.92
C LYS A 216 -1.19 5.84 16.36
N ASP A 217 -0.10 6.56 16.56
CA ASP A 217 0.34 7.09 17.84
C ASP A 217 1.08 6.14 18.79
N HIS A 218 1.32 4.91 18.38
CA HIS A 218 2.13 3.97 19.14
C HIS A 218 3.61 4.11 18.75
N SER A 219 3.95 4.03 17.46
CA SER A 219 5.34 4.06 17.01
C SER A 219 6.20 5.25 17.51
N LEU A 220 7.41 4.95 18.02
CA LEU A 220 8.49 5.92 18.22
C LEU A 220 9.38 6.09 16.98
N CYS A 221 9.01 5.48 15.85
CA CYS A 221 9.73 5.63 14.59
C CYS A 221 9.41 6.99 13.95
N THR A 222 10.43 7.58 13.34
CA THR A 222 10.34 8.88 12.71
C THR A 222 9.73 8.74 11.33
N TYR A 223 8.56 9.33 11.12
CA TYR A 223 7.90 9.36 9.82
C TYR A 223 7.63 10.80 9.41
N ASN A 224 8.60 11.42 8.73
CA ASN A 224 8.47 12.77 8.20
C ASN A 224 9.14 12.90 6.82
N LYS A 225 8.98 14.06 6.16
CA LYS A 225 9.47 14.30 4.80
C LYS A 225 10.99 14.10 4.63
N ASN A 226 11.76 14.26 5.70
CA ASN A 226 13.22 14.22 5.67
C ASN A 226 13.78 12.85 6.11
N LEU A 227 13.10 12.16 7.02
CA LEU A 227 13.48 10.86 7.55
C LEU A 227 12.25 9.97 7.68
N ILE A 228 12.30 8.81 7.03
CA ILE A 228 11.25 7.80 7.04
C ILE A 228 11.84 6.51 7.56
N GLU A 229 11.56 6.25 8.82
CA GLU A 229 11.86 5.01 9.49
C GLU A 229 10.64 4.10 9.43
N MET A 230 10.87 2.86 9.06
CA MET A 230 9.89 1.80 9.16
C MET A 230 9.85 1.26 10.57
N ASP A 231 8.65 0.87 11.00
CA ASP A 231 8.42 0.26 12.29
C ASP A 231 8.46 -1.25 12.12
N ALA A 232 9.59 -1.85 12.48
CA ALA A 232 9.75 -3.29 12.45
C ALA A 232 8.91 -3.98 13.53
N PHE A 233 8.80 -3.36 14.71
CA PHE A 233 8.09 -3.92 15.84
C PHE A 233 7.77 -2.85 16.87
N GLY A 234 6.54 -2.87 17.38
CA GLY A 234 6.06 -1.97 18.43
C GLY A 234 5.30 -2.70 19.53
N CYS A 235 5.42 -2.21 20.76
CA CYS A 235 4.50 -2.55 21.83
C CYS A 235 4.49 -1.49 22.94
N GLN A 236 3.48 -1.52 23.80
CA GLN A 236 3.36 -0.73 25.01
C GLN A 236 3.84 -1.53 26.22
N ILE A 237 4.56 -0.87 27.13
CA ILE A 237 5.05 -1.39 28.42
C ILE A 237 4.67 -0.35 29.48
N GLY A 238 3.53 -0.54 30.14
CA GLY A 238 2.98 0.44 31.07
C GLY A 238 2.66 1.76 30.36
N ASN A 239 3.20 2.87 30.83
CA ASN A 239 2.99 4.18 30.18
C ASN A 239 4.04 4.51 29.10
N LYS A 240 4.84 3.53 28.68
CA LYS A 240 5.93 3.68 27.71
C LYS A 240 5.72 2.81 26.49
N GLN A 241 6.37 3.18 25.42
CA GLN A 241 6.42 2.47 24.15
C GLN A 241 7.82 1.87 23.95
N LEU A 242 7.85 0.67 23.40
CA LEU A 242 8.99 0.08 22.72
C LEU A 242 8.74 0.14 21.21
N SER A 243 9.72 0.62 20.45
CA SER A 243 9.74 0.52 18.99
C SER A 243 11.11 0.08 18.49
N ILE A 244 11.11 -0.80 17.48
CA ILE A 244 12.27 -1.15 16.68
C ILE A 244 12.08 -0.52 15.31
N CYS A 245 12.90 0.46 15.02
CA CYS A 245 12.83 1.24 13.80
C CYS A 245 13.98 0.88 12.87
N TYR A 246 13.81 1.06 11.57
CA TYR A 246 14.91 0.96 10.62
C TYR A 246 14.73 1.94 9.47
N ASN A 247 15.84 2.45 8.95
CA ASN A 247 15.79 3.32 7.77
C ASN A 247 15.65 2.45 6.52
N TYR A 248 14.57 2.65 5.79
CA TYR A 248 14.31 1.89 4.57
C TYR A 248 15.29 2.23 3.44
N PHE A 249 15.75 3.48 3.36
CA PHE A 249 16.57 3.96 2.25
C PHE A 249 18.05 3.63 2.41
N ASP A 250 18.58 3.77 3.62
CA ASP A 250 20.02 3.65 3.88
C ASP A 250 20.45 2.28 4.41
N LYS A 251 19.50 1.34 4.55
CA LYS A 251 19.68 -0.11 4.85
C LYS A 251 20.58 -0.48 6.06
N GLY A 252 21.05 0.47 6.87
CA GLY A 252 22.20 0.24 7.76
C GLY A 252 21.89 -0.27 9.18
N ASP A 253 20.85 0.25 9.84
CA ASP A 253 20.69 0.08 11.28
C ASP A 253 19.27 -0.27 11.72
N LEU A 254 19.17 -1.21 12.68
CA LEU A 254 18.03 -1.27 13.59
C LEU A 254 18.24 -0.27 14.73
N ILE A 255 17.21 0.52 15.01
CA ILE A 255 17.17 1.50 16.08
C ILE A 255 16.14 1.02 17.11
N TYR A 256 16.62 0.65 18.28
CA TYR A 256 15.77 0.42 19.43
C TYR A 256 15.43 1.76 20.08
N ARG A 257 14.15 2.00 20.35
CA ARG A 257 13.70 3.14 21.17
C ARG A 257 12.75 2.67 22.26
N TYR A 258 12.98 3.16 23.47
CA TYR A 258 12.10 2.97 24.61
C TYR A 258 11.83 4.30 25.31
N GLY A 259 10.55 4.59 25.58
CA GLY A 259 10.11 5.85 26.19
C GLY A 259 8.76 6.28 25.64
N ASN A 260 8.51 7.58 25.56
CA ASN A 260 7.25 8.13 25.06
C ASN A 260 7.55 9.06 23.89
N LYS A 261 6.53 9.41 23.09
CA LYS A 261 6.67 10.36 21.97
C LYS A 261 7.36 11.68 22.33
N ASN A 262 7.16 12.16 23.56
CA ASN A 262 7.74 13.42 24.02
C ASN A 262 9.17 13.27 24.56
N LYS A 263 9.59 12.05 24.90
CA LYS A 263 10.88 11.78 25.53
C LYS A 263 11.29 10.32 25.30
N ILE A 264 12.28 10.13 24.43
CA ILE A 264 12.98 8.86 24.28
C ILE A 264 13.94 8.71 25.47
N GLU A 265 13.78 7.66 26.26
CA GLU A 265 14.61 7.40 27.45
C GLU A 265 15.84 6.57 27.13
N LEU A 266 15.72 5.67 26.16
CA LEU A 266 16.79 4.83 25.69
C LEU A 266 16.68 4.68 24.17
N GLU A 267 17.75 5.07 23.48
CA GLU A 267 17.96 4.79 22.07
C GLU A 267 19.24 3.97 21.92
N LEU A 268 19.17 2.85 21.19
CA LEU A 268 20.32 2.00 20.89
C LEU A 268 20.32 1.70 19.39
N ARG A 269 21.52 1.57 18.82
CA ARG A 269 21.70 1.21 17.41
C ARG A 269 22.31 -0.17 17.33
N LYS A 270 21.87 -0.93 16.34
CA LYS A 270 22.43 -2.21 15.96
C LYS A 270 22.63 -2.20 14.45
N GLU A 271 23.88 -2.22 14.05
CA GLU A 271 24.28 -2.36 12.66
C GLU A 271 23.87 -3.74 12.14
N ILE A 272 23.26 -3.78 10.96
CA ILE A 272 22.89 -5.03 10.29
C ILE A 272 24.06 -5.42 9.37
N LEU A 273 25.11 -5.99 9.96
CA LEU A 273 26.31 -6.42 9.22
C LEU A 273 26.14 -7.77 8.49
N ASP A 274 25.12 -8.56 8.85
CA ASP A 274 24.96 -9.94 8.38
C ASP A 274 23.60 -10.17 7.71
N GLN A 275 23.63 -10.92 6.60
CA GLN A 275 22.49 -11.22 5.72
C GLN A 275 21.34 -12.01 6.36
N LYS A 276 21.46 -12.35 7.65
CA LYS A 276 20.50 -13.13 8.41
C LYS A 276 20.37 -12.53 9.80
N VAL A 277 19.52 -11.52 9.94
CA VAL A 277 18.99 -11.17 11.26
C VAL A 277 18.19 -12.37 11.74
N LEU A 278 18.77 -13.14 12.66
CA LEU A 278 18.06 -14.24 13.31
C LEU A 278 16.84 -13.65 14.01
N ILE A 279 15.67 -14.15 13.61
CA ILE A 279 14.36 -13.62 13.98
C ILE A 279 14.07 -13.78 15.49
N ASN A 280 14.92 -14.51 16.24
CA ASN A 280 14.72 -14.77 17.68
C ASN A 280 15.75 -14.11 18.60
N SER A 281 15.18 -13.30 19.51
CA SER A 281 15.75 -12.26 20.37
C SER A 281 16.61 -11.23 19.63
N LEU A 282 16.03 -10.06 19.34
CA LEU A 282 16.81 -8.92 18.85
C LEU A 282 17.62 -8.33 20.01
N VAL A 283 18.93 -8.60 20.02
CA VAL A 283 19.82 -8.12 21.08
C VAL A 283 20.45 -6.77 20.71
N PHE A 284 20.29 -5.78 21.58
CA PHE A 284 20.93 -4.46 21.54
C PHE A 284 21.88 -4.31 22.73
N LYS A 285 23.07 -3.74 22.54
CA LYS A 285 24.12 -3.66 23.56
C LYS A 285 24.43 -2.22 23.95
N LYS A 286 24.71 -1.99 25.23
CA LYS A 286 25.25 -0.72 25.76
C LYS A 286 26.20 -1.01 26.92
N ASN A 287 27.51 -0.98 26.64
CA ASN A 287 28.56 -1.37 27.59
C ASN A 287 28.29 -2.77 28.16
N ILE A 288 28.16 -2.89 29.47
CA ILE A 288 27.85 -4.14 30.19
C ILE A 288 26.37 -4.57 30.13
N TRP A 289 25.51 -3.78 29.50
CA TRP A 289 24.07 -4.03 29.44
C TRP A 289 23.66 -4.62 28.09
N ASN A 290 22.83 -5.66 28.13
CA ASN A 290 22.17 -6.24 26.96
C ASN A 290 20.65 -6.08 27.09
N TYR A 291 20.01 -5.72 25.98
CA TYR A 291 18.56 -5.56 25.87
C TYR A 291 18.09 -6.52 24.79
N GLU A 292 17.49 -7.64 25.21
CA GLU A 292 17.01 -8.69 24.32
C GLU A 292 15.50 -8.50 24.13
N VAL A 293 15.10 -8.14 22.92
CA VAL A 293 13.70 -7.92 22.58
C VAL A 293 13.08 -9.20 22.07
N ASN A 294 12.07 -9.67 22.80
CA ASN A 294 11.21 -10.76 22.38
C ASN A 294 9.99 -10.16 21.65
N THR A 295 9.76 -10.62 20.41
CA THR A 295 8.68 -10.15 19.55
C THR A 295 7.50 -11.13 19.48
N TYR A 296 7.59 -12.28 20.14
CA TYR A 296 6.52 -13.26 20.16
C TYR A 296 5.30 -12.76 20.94
N PRO A 297 4.08 -12.76 20.38
CA PRO A 297 2.89 -12.19 21.02
C PRO A 297 2.63 -12.63 22.46
N GLU A 298 2.90 -13.90 22.79
CA GLU A 298 2.62 -14.49 24.10
C GLU A 298 3.59 -14.00 25.20
N ASN A 299 4.81 -13.61 24.80
CA ASN A 299 5.88 -13.21 25.71
C ASN A 299 6.69 -12.01 25.17
N ALA A 300 6.00 -11.10 24.50
CA ALA A 300 6.63 -9.92 23.94
C ALA A 300 7.13 -9.02 25.07
N GLY A 301 8.33 -8.47 24.91
CA GLY A 301 8.94 -7.64 25.94
C GLY A 301 10.44 -7.53 25.79
N ILE A 302 11.08 -7.03 26.86
CA ILE A 302 12.50 -6.71 26.90
C ILE A 302 13.13 -7.42 28.08
N LEU A 303 14.04 -8.36 27.81
CA LEU A 303 14.90 -8.94 28.83
C LEU A 303 16.16 -8.07 28.95
N ILE A 304 16.35 -7.48 30.13
CA ILE A 304 17.51 -6.65 30.44
C ILE A 304 18.51 -7.49 31.21
N LYS A 305 19.73 -7.60 30.68
CA LYS A 305 20.86 -8.29 31.31
C LYS A 305 22.00 -7.33 31.61
N LYS A 306 22.76 -7.62 32.66
CA LYS A 306 24.00 -6.92 33.02
C LYS A 306 25.10 -7.96 33.21
N ASN A 307 26.21 -7.87 32.48
CA ASN A 307 27.25 -8.92 32.46
C ASN A 307 26.65 -10.32 32.23
N ASP A 308 25.70 -10.42 31.30
CA ASP A 308 24.94 -11.64 30.97
C ASP A 308 24.04 -12.22 32.08
N GLU A 309 23.97 -11.58 33.24
CA GLU A 309 23.02 -11.92 34.31
C GLU A 309 21.67 -11.24 34.08
N ASN A 310 20.57 -12.00 34.23
CA ASN A 310 19.21 -11.48 34.10
C ASN A 310 18.88 -10.50 35.22
N ILE A 311 18.53 -9.26 34.86
CA ILE A 311 18.14 -8.22 35.82
C ILE A 311 16.63 -8.11 35.92
N THR A 312 15.95 -7.95 34.79
CA THR A 312 14.50 -7.81 34.76
C THR A 312 13.94 -8.12 33.38
N PHE A 313 12.67 -8.47 33.34
CA PHE A 313 11.90 -8.61 32.11
C PHE A 313 10.74 -7.60 32.11
N LEU A 314 10.75 -6.69 31.15
CA LEU A 314 9.68 -5.72 30.93
C LEU A 314 8.70 -6.27 29.89
N LYS A 315 7.55 -6.77 30.36
CA LYS A 315 6.55 -7.39 29.49
C LYS A 315 5.71 -6.35 28.76
N CYS A 316 5.45 -6.57 27.48
CA CYS A 316 4.50 -5.80 26.69
C CYS A 316 3.05 -6.06 27.15
N GLU A 317 2.20 -5.05 27.03
CA GLU A 317 0.76 -5.22 27.18
C GLU A 317 0.22 -6.06 26.01
N ASN A 318 -0.50 -7.14 26.31
CA ASN A 318 -0.92 -8.14 25.32
C ASN A 318 -1.62 -7.51 24.11
N ASP A 319 -2.46 -6.50 24.32
CA ASP A 319 -3.25 -5.85 23.26
C ASP A 319 -2.45 -4.82 22.46
N SER A 320 -1.27 -4.41 22.93
CA SER A 320 -0.39 -3.46 22.24
C SER A 320 0.62 -4.10 21.29
N VAL A 321 0.90 -5.40 21.42
CA VAL A 321 1.94 -6.08 20.63
C VAL A 321 1.62 -6.10 19.14
N GLU A 322 2.52 -5.51 18.34
CA GLU A 322 2.48 -5.51 16.88
C GLU A 322 3.25 -6.72 16.32
N PRO A 323 2.94 -7.22 15.11
CA PRO A 323 3.73 -8.29 14.51
C PRO A 323 5.17 -7.83 14.23
N LEU A 324 6.16 -8.70 14.22
CA LEU A 324 7.46 -8.34 13.67
C LEU A 324 7.35 -8.30 12.14
N ILE A 325 7.58 -7.14 11.53
CA ILE A 325 7.60 -6.94 10.07
C ILE A 325 8.95 -6.35 9.74
N PHE A 326 9.89 -7.24 9.48
CA PHE A 326 11.24 -6.88 9.13
C PHE A 326 11.67 -7.78 8.00
N GLU A 327 11.69 -7.21 6.80
CA GLU A 327 12.31 -7.83 5.65
C GLU A 327 13.54 -7.00 5.31
N PRO A 328 14.74 -7.46 5.69
CA PRO A 328 15.94 -6.81 5.24
C PRO A 328 15.97 -6.89 3.70
N ILE A 329 15.95 -5.73 3.03
CA ILE A 329 15.96 -5.65 1.57
C ILE A 329 17.36 -5.99 1.10
N TRP A 330 17.56 -7.25 0.75
CA TRP A 330 18.75 -7.71 0.05
C TRP A 330 18.55 -7.47 -1.44
N ASP A 331 19.53 -6.79 -2.07
CA ASP A 331 19.62 -6.72 -3.53
C ASP A 331 20.22 -8.03 -4.09
#